data_AF-A0A969NBJ4-F1
#
_entry.id   AF-A0A969NBJ4-F1
#
_cell.length_a   1.000
_cell.length_b   1.000
_cell.length_c   1.000
_cell.angle_alpha   90.00
_cell.angle_beta   90.00
_cell.angle_gamma   90.00
#
_symmetry.space_group_name_H-M   'P 1'
#
loop_
_entity.id
_entity.type
_entity.pdbx_description
1 polymer ?
#
loop_
_entity_poly.entity_id
_entity_poly.type
_entity_poly.pdbx_seq_one_letter_code
_entity_poly.pdbx_strand_id
1 'polypeptide(L)'
;MNSYGKTFWTFINLLKVKVNKSTFTRLVIHHPEFPGYNAISDFLTELNIENLTFSATVDELKDYPKPQLVQFTKNGGDFAIITEANNGSVKYLYNNKEITEPVDNFNEKWNNIVLLAEKGNHSGESNYIQNRKLAFLNKFRIASIFLLLVFLISFQLFGISGGGNLNFYTIIAILFTKAIGLIVSLLLLYKTYFPVKGNFLNKICSIGKNIQCTSVLQSKGAKLFGCLSWSEIGCLYFSGGFLAVLFVGNHAA
;
A
#
# COMPACT_ATOMS: atom_id res chain seq x y z
N MET A 1 10.06 -2.15 5.69
CA MET A 1 9.81 -1.02 6.62
C MET A 1 11.16 -0.56 7.12
N ASN A 2 11.58 0.64 6.71
CA ASN A 2 12.90 1.20 7.02
C ASN A 2 12.98 1.63 8.50
N SER A 3 14.15 2.07 8.97
CA SER A 3 14.39 2.44 10.39
C SER A 3 13.37 3.48 10.90
N TYR A 4 13.25 4.62 10.19
CA TYR A 4 12.27 5.68 10.44
C TYR A 4 10.84 5.17 10.61
N GLY A 5 10.39 4.32 9.68
CA GLY A 5 9.03 3.78 9.70
C GLY A 5 8.78 2.86 10.89
N LYS A 6 9.80 2.13 11.37
CA LYS A 6 9.68 1.30 12.58
C LYS A 6 9.50 2.16 13.83
N THR A 7 10.33 3.19 14.01
CA THR A 7 10.20 4.09 15.16
C THR A 7 8.84 4.77 15.16
N PHE A 8 8.42 5.35 14.03
CA PHE A 8 7.12 6.02 13.99
C PHE A 8 5.94 5.06 14.21
N TRP A 9 6.02 3.82 13.73
CA TRP A 9 5.03 2.79 14.06
C TRP A 9 4.98 2.47 15.55
N THR A 10 6.14 2.39 16.21
CA THR A 10 6.21 2.23 17.67
C THR A 10 5.56 3.42 18.40
N PHE A 11 5.81 4.64 17.94
CA PHE A 11 5.17 5.85 18.48
C PHE A 11 3.64 5.79 18.41
N ILE A 12 3.07 5.43 17.26
CA ILE A 12 1.61 5.26 17.09
C ILE A 12 1.04 4.17 18.03
N ASN A 13 1.77 3.07 18.22
CA ASN A 13 1.34 2.02 19.15
C ASN A 13 1.38 2.49 20.61
N LEU A 14 2.35 3.31 21.00
CA LEU A 14 2.43 3.89 22.34
C LEU A 14 1.27 4.86 22.61
N LEU A 15 0.82 5.59 21.59
CA LEU A 15 -0.40 6.42 21.65
C LEU A 15 -1.70 5.59 21.73
N LYS A 16 -1.62 4.24 21.62
CA LYS A 16 -2.77 3.32 21.66
C LYS A 16 -3.86 3.66 20.64
N VAL A 17 -3.45 4.09 19.44
CA VAL A 17 -4.37 4.37 18.33
C VAL A 17 -4.58 3.11 17.48
N LYS A 18 -5.81 2.84 17.08
CA LYS A 18 -6.16 1.69 16.22
C LYS A 18 -5.89 2.04 14.76
N VAL A 19 -4.77 1.55 14.22
CA VAL A 19 -4.37 1.75 12.82
C VAL A 19 -3.91 0.44 12.22
N ASN A 20 -4.26 0.17 10.96
CA ASN A 20 -3.76 -0.98 10.24
C ASN A 20 -2.35 -0.72 9.67
N LYS A 21 -1.47 -1.73 9.73
CA LYS A 21 -0.09 -1.64 9.22
C LYS A 21 -0.03 -1.36 7.72
N SER A 22 -1.01 -1.86 6.95
CA SER A 22 -1.13 -1.57 5.52
C SER A 22 -1.43 -0.10 5.25
N THR A 23 -2.30 0.51 6.07
CA THR A 23 -2.69 1.92 5.95
C THR A 23 -1.52 2.82 6.31
N PHE A 24 -0.82 2.52 7.40
CA PHE A 24 0.43 3.20 7.76
C PHE A 24 1.47 3.13 6.64
N THR A 25 1.71 1.93 6.09
CA THR A 25 2.67 1.76 4.98
C THR A 25 2.26 2.61 3.78
N ARG A 26 0.97 2.61 3.43
CA ARG A 26 0.46 3.37 2.28
C ARG A 26 0.60 4.88 2.46
N LEU A 27 0.22 5.42 3.62
CA LEU A 27 0.11 6.85 3.83
C LEU A 27 1.45 7.49 4.22
N VAL A 28 2.25 6.81 5.03
CA VAL A 28 3.50 7.37 5.57
C VAL A 28 4.68 7.06 4.65
N ILE A 29 4.88 5.78 4.30
CA ILE A 29 6.11 5.35 3.62
C ILE A 29 6.14 5.84 2.16
N HIS A 30 4.98 6.05 1.55
CA HIS A 30 4.88 6.60 0.20
C HIS A 30 4.67 8.12 0.17
N HIS A 31 4.73 8.81 1.32
CA HIS A 31 4.62 10.27 1.36
C HIS A 31 5.88 10.90 0.75
N PRO A 32 5.77 11.88 -0.16
CA PRO A 32 6.92 12.50 -0.82
C PRO A 32 7.86 13.21 0.15
N GLU A 33 7.34 13.69 1.27
CA GLU A 33 8.12 14.39 2.31
C GLU A 33 8.58 13.48 3.46
N PHE A 34 8.39 12.16 3.38
CA PHE A 34 8.92 11.24 4.40
C PHE A 34 10.45 11.09 4.22
N PRO A 35 11.28 11.16 5.28
CA PRO A 35 10.97 11.13 6.72
C PRO A 35 10.99 12.52 7.41
N GLY A 36 10.19 13.48 6.95
CA GLY A 36 10.01 14.80 7.58
C GLY A 36 8.80 14.90 8.51
N TYR A 37 8.78 15.94 9.36
CA TYR A 37 7.68 16.21 10.30
C TYR A 37 6.34 16.47 9.60
N ASN A 38 6.35 17.09 8.42
CA ASN A 38 5.13 17.35 7.64
C ASN A 38 4.41 16.05 7.28
N ALA A 39 5.13 15.06 6.74
CA ALA A 39 4.57 13.75 6.41
C ALA A 39 3.94 13.05 7.62
N ILE A 40 4.55 13.25 8.80
CA ILE A 40 4.05 12.70 10.07
C ILE A 40 2.80 13.48 10.53
N SER A 41 2.85 14.80 10.49
CA SER A 41 1.74 15.69 10.88
C SER A 41 0.50 15.46 10.01
N ASP A 42 0.67 15.35 8.69
CA ASP A 42 -0.41 15.04 7.74
C ASP A 42 -1.05 13.70 8.06
N PHE A 43 -0.23 12.67 8.32
CA PHE A 43 -0.73 11.35 8.70
C PHE A 43 -1.48 11.34 10.04
N LEU A 44 -0.97 12.04 11.06
CA LEU A 44 -1.65 12.17 12.35
C LEU A 44 -2.99 12.89 12.19
N THR A 45 -3.01 13.96 11.38
CA THR A 45 -4.22 14.73 11.07
C THR A 45 -5.25 13.87 10.32
N GLU A 46 -4.84 13.04 9.35
CA GLU A 46 -5.73 12.09 8.66
C GLU A 46 -6.38 11.08 9.62
N LEU A 47 -5.68 10.73 10.71
CA LEU A 47 -6.19 9.87 11.77
C LEU A 47 -7.00 10.61 12.85
N ASN A 48 -7.27 11.91 12.68
CA ASN A 48 -7.86 12.78 13.69
C ASN A 48 -7.10 12.75 15.03
N ILE A 49 -5.77 12.74 14.97
CA ILE A 49 -4.89 12.85 16.12
C ILE A 49 -4.38 14.29 16.18
N GLU A 50 -4.69 14.98 17.27
CA GLU A 50 -4.17 16.34 17.50
C GLU A 50 -2.66 16.26 17.66
N ASN A 51 -1.94 17.10 16.93
CA ASN A 51 -0.49 17.08 16.92
C ASN A 51 0.07 18.50 16.85
N LEU A 52 1.22 18.70 17.48
CA LEU A 52 1.89 19.99 17.57
C LEU A 52 3.38 19.76 17.38
N THR A 53 3.98 20.48 16.44
CA THR A 53 5.44 20.49 16.23
C THR A 53 5.98 21.87 16.59
N PHE A 54 6.98 21.92 17.46
CA PHE A 54 7.57 23.17 17.92
C PHE A 54 9.04 22.96 18.31
N SER A 55 9.76 24.08 18.43
CA SER A 55 11.13 24.04 18.94
C SER A 55 11.11 24.12 20.46
N ALA A 56 11.88 23.25 21.10
CA ALA A 56 12.02 23.19 22.55
C ALA A 56 13.48 23.05 22.94
N THR A 57 13.78 23.33 24.20
CA THR A 57 15.05 23.02 24.84
C THR A 57 14.95 21.73 25.65
N VAL A 58 16.09 21.13 26.02
CA VAL A 58 16.08 19.83 26.75
C VAL A 58 15.41 19.97 28.11
N ASP A 59 15.53 21.13 28.74
CA ASP A 59 14.92 21.42 30.04
C ASP A 59 13.39 21.43 29.99
N GLU A 60 12.80 21.87 28.88
CA GLU A 60 11.34 21.94 28.71
C GLU A 60 10.73 20.56 28.40
N LEU A 61 11.54 19.58 27.98
CA LEU A 61 11.04 18.25 27.60
C LEU A 61 10.31 17.54 28.75
N LYS A 62 10.64 17.86 30.01
CA LYS A 62 10.00 17.29 31.20
C LYS A 62 8.58 17.81 31.43
N ASP A 63 8.29 19.01 30.94
CA ASP A 63 7.02 19.70 31.20
C ASP A 63 5.93 19.31 30.19
N TYR A 64 6.33 18.73 29.06
CA TYR A 64 5.42 18.31 28.00
C TYR A 64 4.96 16.85 28.14
N PRO A 65 3.75 16.52 27.66
CA PRO A 65 3.21 15.16 27.72
C PRO A 65 4.09 14.16 26.96
N LYS A 66 4.03 12.90 27.39
CA LYS A 66 4.74 11.74 26.80
C LYS A 66 3.73 10.80 26.13
N PRO A 67 4.13 10.04 25.08
CA PRO A 67 5.43 10.01 24.43
C PRO A 67 5.66 11.22 23.51
N GLN A 68 6.93 11.59 23.29
CA GLN A 68 7.32 12.69 22.40
C GLN A 68 8.14 12.14 21.24
N LEU A 69 7.89 12.60 20.03
CA LEU A 69 8.67 12.22 18.86
C LEU A 69 9.70 13.30 18.56
N VAL A 70 10.96 12.90 18.44
CA VAL A 70 12.08 13.80 18.15
C VAL A 70 12.91 13.26 17.00
N GLN A 71 13.65 14.14 16.34
CA GLN A 71 14.51 13.79 15.22
C GLN A 71 15.96 14.14 15.53
N PHE A 72 16.87 13.24 15.20
CA PHE A 72 18.29 13.46 15.36
C PHE A 72 18.90 14.15 14.14
N THR A 73 19.83 15.06 14.37
CA THR A 73 20.64 15.71 13.33
C THR A 73 21.68 14.74 12.75
N LYS A 74 22.22 13.86 13.61
CA LYS A 74 23.16 12.79 13.23
C LYS A 74 22.40 11.58 12.68
N ASN A 75 23.08 10.75 11.88
CA ASN A 75 22.53 9.55 11.23
C ASN A 75 21.42 9.78 10.19
N GLY A 76 21.43 10.93 9.50
CA GLY A 76 20.56 11.16 8.35
C GLY A 76 19.11 11.53 8.68
N GLY A 77 18.84 12.00 9.90
CA GLY A 77 17.49 12.46 10.29
C GLY A 77 16.65 11.39 11.00
N ASP A 78 17.26 10.38 11.64
CA ASP A 78 16.52 9.31 12.29
C ASP A 78 15.64 9.82 13.44
N PHE A 79 14.50 9.16 13.67
CA PHE A 79 13.59 9.48 14.77
C PHE A 79 13.90 8.70 16.04
N ALA A 80 13.65 9.33 17.19
CA ALA A 80 13.61 8.71 18.50
C ALA A 80 12.34 9.12 19.25
N ILE A 81 11.95 8.31 20.25
CA ILE A 81 10.77 8.57 21.06
C ILE A 81 11.18 8.77 22.50
N ILE A 82 10.96 9.96 23.06
CA ILE A 82 11.24 10.21 24.47
C ILE A 82 10.09 9.62 25.30
N THR A 83 10.45 8.75 26.23
CA THR A 83 9.52 8.12 27.17
C THR A 83 9.54 8.82 28.53
N GLU A 84 10.73 9.23 29.00
CA GLU A 84 10.91 9.92 30.28
C GLU A 84 12.01 10.99 30.13
N ALA A 85 11.86 12.14 30.81
CA ALA A 85 12.88 13.19 30.85
C ALA A 85 12.97 13.74 32.28
N ASN A 86 14.18 13.76 32.83
CA ASN A 86 14.51 14.24 34.18
C ASN A 86 15.58 15.34 34.10
N ASN A 87 15.81 16.08 35.20
CA ASN A 87 16.79 17.19 35.26
C ASN A 87 18.26 16.81 34.95
N GLY A 88 18.59 15.54 34.75
CA GLY A 88 19.97 15.10 34.42
C GLY A 88 20.08 13.97 33.41
N SER A 89 18.96 13.34 33.01
CA SER A 89 18.97 12.25 32.04
C SER A 89 17.70 12.20 31.22
N VAL A 90 17.84 11.77 29.98
CA VAL A 90 16.74 11.55 29.04
C VAL A 90 16.67 10.07 28.68
N LYS A 91 15.48 9.50 28.80
CA LYS A 91 15.18 8.13 28.41
C LYS A 91 14.40 8.14 27.12
N TYR A 92 14.92 7.47 26.11
CA TYR A 92 14.29 7.40 24.80
C TYR A 92 14.42 6.03 24.15
N LEU A 93 13.48 5.74 23.24
CA LEU A 93 13.48 4.58 22.38
C LEU A 93 14.10 4.96 21.03
N TYR A 94 15.15 4.23 20.67
CA TYR A 94 15.81 4.34 19.37
C TYR A 94 16.08 2.94 18.81
N ASN A 95 15.63 2.66 17.59
CA ASN A 95 15.75 1.34 16.96
C ASN A 95 15.23 0.18 17.83
N ASN A 96 14.10 0.38 18.52
CA ASN A 96 13.51 -0.55 19.50
C ASN A 96 14.40 -0.90 20.70
N LYS A 97 15.45 -0.11 20.97
CA LYS A 97 16.24 -0.19 22.19
C LYS A 97 15.93 1.01 23.05
N GLU A 98 15.76 0.78 24.34
CA GLU A 98 15.65 1.84 25.32
C GLU A 98 17.06 2.29 25.71
N ILE A 99 17.30 3.59 25.62
CA ILE A 99 18.59 4.22 25.88
C ILE A 99 18.34 5.31 26.90
N THR A 100 19.18 5.35 27.94
CA THR A 100 19.22 6.43 28.92
C THR A 100 20.58 7.08 28.80
N GLU A 101 20.61 8.39 28.56
CA GLU A 101 21.86 9.16 28.52
C GLU A 101 21.72 10.52 29.19
N PRO A 102 22.85 11.16 29.56
CA PRO A 102 22.84 12.52 30.10
C PRO A 102 22.25 13.53 29.12
N VAL A 103 21.64 14.58 29.65
CA VAL A 103 21.03 15.68 28.88
C VAL A 103 22.00 16.27 27.85
N ASP A 104 23.25 16.50 28.23
CA ASP A 104 24.27 17.09 27.36
C ASP A 104 24.52 16.23 26.10
N ASN A 105 24.67 14.92 26.29
CA ASN A 105 24.92 13.98 25.19
C ASN A 105 23.74 13.89 24.23
N PHE A 106 22.52 14.03 24.75
CA PHE A 106 21.31 14.04 23.94
C PHE A 106 21.18 15.34 23.13
N ASN A 107 21.47 16.48 23.76
CA ASN A 107 21.38 17.81 23.14
C ASN A 107 22.28 17.93 21.89
N GLU A 108 23.46 17.31 21.90
CA GLU A 108 24.36 17.31 20.74
C GLU A 108 23.83 16.54 19.51
N LYS A 109 22.84 15.66 19.70
CA LYS A 109 22.31 14.78 18.66
C LYS A 109 20.94 15.21 18.17
N TRP A 110 20.20 15.95 19.00
CA TRP A 110 18.84 16.38 18.73
C TRP A 110 18.79 17.69 17.93
N ASN A 111 17.77 17.85 17.10
CA ASN A 111 17.58 19.05 16.27
C ASN A 111 16.74 20.15 16.94
N ASN A 112 16.50 20.07 18.25
CA ASN A 112 15.66 20.99 19.02
C ASN A 112 14.20 21.07 18.58
N ILE A 113 13.73 20.13 17.76
CA ILE A 113 12.32 20.04 17.33
C ILE A 113 11.67 18.85 18.01
N VAL A 114 10.49 19.08 18.60
CA VAL A 114 9.64 18.06 19.20
C VAL A 114 8.29 18.05 18.50
N LEU A 115 7.79 16.85 18.24
CA LEU A 115 6.42 16.60 17.87
C LEU A 115 5.68 15.92 19.04
N LEU A 116 4.62 16.57 19.49
CA LEU A 116 3.64 16.03 20.41
C LEU A 116 2.42 15.55 19.64
N ALA A 117 1.82 14.47 20.11
CA ALA A 117 0.58 13.96 19.57
C ALA A 117 -0.31 13.47 20.71
N GLU A 118 -1.57 13.86 20.68
CA GLU A 118 -2.56 13.48 21.67
C GLU A 118 -3.75 12.78 21.02
N LYS A 119 -4.14 11.66 21.63
CA LYS A 119 -5.26 10.86 21.18
C LYS A 119 -6.57 11.47 21.70
N GLY A 120 -7.36 12.03 20.78
CA GLY A 120 -8.75 12.42 21.03
C GLY A 120 -9.74 11.26 20.93
N ASN A 121 -11.01 11.54 21.24
CA ASN A 121 -12.10 10.55 21.24
C ASN A 121 -12.41 9.99 19.84
N HIS A 122 -12.15 10.78 18.79
CA HIS A 122 -12.36 10.41 17.38
C HIS A 122 -11.07 9.93 16.70
N SER A 123 -9.97 9.77 17.45
CA SER A 123 -8.69 9.38 16.89
C SER A 123 -8.66 7.90 16.50
N GLY A 124 -8.22 7.65 15.27
CA GLY A 124 -8.08 6.33 14.70
C GLY A 124 -8.64 6.22 13.29
N GLU A 125 -8.37 5.08 12.68
CA GLU A 125 -8.79 4.84 11.30
C GLU A 125 -10.31 4.66 11.23
N SER A 126 -11.01 5.63 10.62
CA SER A 126 -12.49 5.64 10.47
C SER A 126 -13.06 4.35 9.88
N ASN A 127 -12.31 3.69 8.99
CA ASN A 127 -12.66 2.41 8.35
C ASN A 127 -11.79 1.22 8.80
N TYR A 128 -11.30 1.21 10.04
CA TYR A 128 -10.39 0.17 10.56
C TYR A 128 -10.87 -1.27 10.28
N ILE A 129 -12.16 -1.56 10.49
CA ILE A 129 -12.73 -2.90 10.28
C ILE A 129 -12.72 -3.30 8.79
N GLN A 130 -13.10 -2.38 7.91
CA GLN A 130 -13.12 -2.64 6.46
C GLN A 130 -11.70 -2.81 5.91
N ASN A 131 -10.77 -1.95 6.35
CA ASN A 131 -9.37 -2.03 5.93
C ASN A 131 -8.67 -3.26 6.51
N ARG A 132 -9.06 -3.74 7.70
CA ARG A 132 -8.59 -5.03 8.25
C ARG A 132 -9.09 -6.22 7.43
N LYS A 133 -10.36 -6.20 6.99
CA LYS A 133 -10.90 -7.22 6.08
C LYS A 133 -10.17 -7.21 4.74
N LEU A 134 -9.95 -6.04 4.13
CA LEU A 134 -9.20 -5.92 2.88
C LEU A 134 -7.73 -6.38 3.03
N ALA A 135 -7.07 -6.06 4.14
CA ALA A 135 -5.72 -6.53 4.42
C ALA A 135 -5.66 -8.06 4.55
N PHE A 136 -6.66 -8.68 5.19
CA PHE A 136 -6.78 -10.13 5.27
C PHE A 136 -7.02 -10.75 3.89
N LEU A 137 -7.93 -10.19 3.09
CA LEU A 137 -8.18 -10.66 1.71
C LEU A 137 -6.95 -10.51 0.81
N ASN A 138 -6.19 -9.42 0.96
CA ASN A 138 -4.93 -9.24 0.23
C ASN A 138 -3.89 -10.30 0.57
N LYS A 139 -3.87 -10.84 1.81
CA LYS A 139 -2.97 -11.94 2.18
C LYS A 139 -3.27 -13.22 1.38
N PHE A 140 -4.55 -13.46 1.08
CA PHE A 140 -4.99 -14.61 0.27
C PHE A 140 -5.08 -14.31 -1.23
N ARG A 141 -4.86 -13.06 -1.65
CA ARG A 141 -5.00 -12.63 -3.04
C ARG A 141 -4.08 -13.40 -3.99
N ILE A 142 -2.81 -13.57 -3.63
CA ILE A 142 -1.84 -14.30 -4.47
C ILE A 142 -2.27 -15.77 -4.63
N ALA A 143 -2.66 -16.41 -3.52
CA ALA A 143 -3.16 -17.79 -3.55
C ALA A 143 -4.46 -17.92 -4.35
N SER A 144 -5.37 -16.96 -4.22
CA SER A 144 -6.64 -16.92 -4.97
C SER A 144 -6.42 -16.71 -6.47
N ILE A 145 -5.47 -15.84 -6.86
CA ILE A 145 -5.11 -15.61 -8.25
C ILE A 145 -4.50 -16.87 -8.86
N PHE A 146 -3.60 -17.53 -8.13
CA PHE A 146 -2.98 -18.78 -8.56
C PHE A 146 -4.01 -19.90 -8.73
N LEU A 147 -4.90 -20.08 -7.75
CA LEU A 147 -5.96 -21.10 -7.81
C LEU A 147 -6.95 -20.82 -8.95
N LEU A 148 -7.32 -19.55 -9.18
CA LEU A 148 -8.16 -19.16 -10.31
C LEU A 148 -7.47 -19.44 -11.64
N LEU A 149 -6.17 -19.16 -11.76
CA LEU A 149 -5.39 -19.46 -12.97
C LEU A 149 -5.35 -20.96 -13.26
N VAL A 150 -5.08 -21.79 -12.24
CA VAL A 150 -5.07 -23.26 -12.37
C VAL A 150 -6.48 -23.78 -12.74
N PHE A 151 -7.53 -23.24 -12.13
CA PHE A 151 -8.91 -23.59 -12.46
C PHE A 151 -9.27 -23.24 -13.91
N LEU A 152 -8.91 -22.02 -14.37
CA LEU A 152 -9.20 -21.60 -15.73
C LEU A 152 -8.44 -22.41 -16.78
N ILE A 153 -7.17 -22.74 -16.51
CA ILE A 153 -6.36 -23.60 -17.39
C ILE A 153 -6.95 -25.01 -17.41
N SER A 154 -7.25 -25.61 -16.26
CA SER A 154 -7.83 -26.97 -16.19
C SER A 154 -9.20 -27.06 -16.85
N PHE A 155 -10.07 -26.06 -16.67
CA PHE A 155 -11.36 -25.97 -17.35
C PHE A 155 -11.20 -25.92 -18.88
N GLN A 156 -10.25 -25.13 -19.37
CA GLN A 156 -9.97 -25.01 -20.79
C GLN A 156 -9.35 -26.29 -21.37
N LEU A 157 -8.42 -26.93 -20.64
CA LEU A 157 -7.83 -28.20 -21.05
C LEU A 157 -8.88 -29.32 -21.10
N PHE A 158 -9.77 -29.41 -20.12
CA PHE A 158 -10.87 -30.38 -20.10
C PHE A 158 -11.81 -30.22 -21.31
N GLY A 159 -12.11 -28.98 -21.69
CA GLY A 159 -12.93 -28.69 -22.86
C GLY A 159 -12.27 -29.10 -24.19
N ILE A 160 -10.93 -29.09 -24.26
CA ILE A 160 -10.18 -29.47 -25.47
C ILE A 160 -9.93 -30.99 -25.51
N SER A 161 -9.77 -31.66 -24.36
CA SER A 161 -9.57 -33.12 -24.28
C SER A 161 -10.80 -33.95 -24.66
N GLY A 162 -11.98 -33.32 -24.84
CA GLY A 162 -13.24 -33.96 -25.22
C GLY A 162 -13.33 -34.51 -26.66
N GLY A 163 -12.21 -34.63 -27.39
CA GLY A 163 -12.14 -35.37 -28.66
C GLY A 163 -12.56 -34.61 -29.93
N GLY A 164 -12.63 -33.28 -29.90
CA GLY A 164 -12.86 -32.48 -31.09
C GLY A 164 -11.57 -32.28 -31.90
N ASN A 165 -11.52 -32.76 -33.15
CA ASN A 165 -10.47 -32.39 -34.10
C ASN A 165 -10.58 -30.88 -34.41
N LEU A 166 -9.77 -30.07 -33.75
CA LEU A 166 -9.71 -28.63 -34.00
C LEU A 166 -8.85 -28.38 -35.24
N ASN A 167 -9.46 -27.84 -36.30
CA ASN A 167 -8.76 -27.43 -37.51
C ASN A 167 -7.71 -26.34 -37.20
N PHE A 168 -6.59 -26.36 -37.93
CA PHE A 168 -5.50 -25.38 -37.80
C PHE A 168 -5.98 -23.91 -37.84
N TYR A 169 -6.91 -23.60 -38.75
CA TYR A 169 -7.51 -22.25 -38.85
C TYR A 169 -8.30 -21.86 -37.59
N THR A 170 -8.97 -22.81 -36.94
CA THR A 170 -9.70 -22.58 -35.69
C THR A 170 -8.74 -22.30 -34.54
N ILE A 171 -7.61 -23.02 -34.47
CA ILE A 171 -6.56 -22.78 -33.45
C ILE A 171 -5.98 -21.37 -33.61
N ILE A 172 -5.66 -20.96 -34.83
CA ILE A 172 -5.15 -19.61 -35.12
C ILE A 172 -6.18 -18.54 -34.73
N ALA A 173 -7.46 -18.71 -35.11
CA ALA A 173 -8.52 -17.74 -34.77
C ALA A 173 -8.70 -17.58 -33.26
N ILE A 174 -8.61 -18.68 -32.50
CA ILE A 174 -8.66 -18.66 -31.04
C ILE A 174 -7.43 -17.92 -30.47
N LEU A 175 -6.22 -18.22 -30.95
CA LEU A 175 -5.00 -17.54 -30.52
C LEU A 175 -5.06 -16.02 -30.75
N PHE A 176 -5.53 -15.58 -31.93
CA PHE A 176 -5.73 -14.16 -32.22
C PHE A 176 -6.72 -13.51 -31.24
N THR A 177 -7.85 -14.16 -30.99
CA THR A 177 -8.87 -13.63 -30.07
C THR A 177 -8.32 -13.53 -28.64
N LYS A 178 -7.56 -14.53 -28.19
CA LYS A 178 -6.90 -14.52 -26.87
C LYS A 178 -5.82 -13.44 -26.79
N ALA A 179 -5.02 -13.25 -27.84
CA ALA A 179 -3.99 -12.22 -27.88
C ALA A 179 -4.59 -10.80 -27.81
N ILE A 180 -5.66 -10.54 -28.57
CA ILE A 180 -6.37 -9.25 -28.52
C ILE A 180 -6.95 -9.01 -27.11
N GLY A 181 -7.62 -10.01 -26.53
CA GLY A 181 -8.16 -9.91 -25.17
C GLY A 181 -7.09 -9.69 -24.10
N LEU A 182 -5.92 -10.31 -24.26
CA LEU A 182 -4.76 -10.14 -23.37
C LEU A 182 -4.21 -8.71 -23.49
N ILE A 183 -4.03 -8.19 -24.70
CA ILE A 183 -3.57 -6.82 -24.95
C ILE A 183 -4.53 -5.81 -24.30
N VAL A 184 -5.83 -5.98 -24.50
CA VAL A 184 -6.85 -5.10 -23.90
C VAL A 184 -6.82 -5.18 -22.37
N SER A 185 -6.69 -6.38 -21.80
CA SER A 185 -6.63 -6.56 -20.34
C SER A 185 -5.37 -5.94 -19.74
N LEU A 186 -4.21 -6.11 -20.39
CA LEU A 186 -2.96 -5.47 -19.98
C LEU A 186 -3.05 -3.95 -20.04
N LEU A 187 -3.72 -3.40 -21.06
CA LEU A 187 -3.91 -1.95 -21.20
C LEU A 187 -4.77 -1.38 -20.05
N LEU A 188 -5.83 -2.09 -19.66
CA LEU A 188 -6.67 -1.73 -18.53
C LEU A 188 -5.93 -1.86 -17.20
N LEU A 189 -5.10 -2.89 -17.05
CA LEU A 189 -4.26 -3.09 -15.87
C LEU A 189 -3.22 -1.97 -15.76
N TYR A 190 -2.54 -1.65 -16.86
CA TYR A 190 -1.59 -0.54 -16.92
C TYR A 190 -2.24 0.77 -16.47
N LYS A 191 -3.45 1.09 -16.94
CA LYS A 191 -4.20 2.28 -16.51
C LYS A 191 -4.63 2.25 -15.04
N THR A 192 -4.87 1.07 -14.49
CA THR A 192 -5.30 0.89 -13.09
C THR A 192 -4.14 1.12 -12.11
N TYR A 193 -2.93 0.70 -12.47
CA TYR A 193 -1.75 0.77 -11.60
C TYR A 193 -0.82 1.95 -11.90
N PHE A 194 -0.79 2.42 -13.14
CA PHE A 194 0.00 3.56 -13.57
C PHE A 194 -0.93 4.67 -14.10
N PRO A 195 -1.18 5.73 -13.31
CA PRO A 195 -1.95 6.89 -13.76
C PRO A 195 -1.10 7.74 -14.73
N VAL A 196 -0.86 7.23 -15.94
CA VAL A 196 -0.08 7.94 -16.96
C VAL A 196 -1.00 8.88 -17.75
N LYS A 197 -0.61 10.16 -17.85
CA LYS A 197 -1.30 11.22 -18.62
C LYS A 197 -1.11 11.05 -20.14
N GLY A 198 -1.23 9.84 -20.68
CA GLY A 198 -0.99 9.55 -22.10
C GLY A 198 -2.19 9.90 -23.00
N ASN A 199 -1.95 10.66 -24.08
CA ASN A 199 -2.98 11.22 -24.97
C ASN A 199 -3.79 10.17 -25.76
N PHE A 200 -3.24 8.98 -26.04
CA PHE A 200 -3.91 7.98 -26.89
C PHE A 200 -5.04 7.25 -26.16
N LEU A 201 -4.85 6.93 -24.88
CA LEU A 201 -5.81 6.18 -24.07
C LEU A 201 -6.94 7.04 -23.51
N ASN A 202 -6.72 8.36 -23.44
CA ASN A 202 -7.77 9.31 -23.10
C ASN A 202 -8.79 9.47 -24.23
N LYS A 203 -8.38 9.31 -25.51
CA LYS A 203 -9.27 9.36 -26.67
C LYS A 203 -10.27 8.21 -26.73
N ILE A 204 -9.84 6.98 -26.40
CA ILE A 204 -10.75 5.81 -26.32
C ILE A 204 -11.75 5.98 -25.17
N CYS A 205 -11.30 6.55 -24.05
CA CYS A 205 -12.15 6.82 -22.90
C CYS A 205 -13.12 8.00 -23.08
N SER A 206 -12.81 8.96 -23.96
CA SER A 206 -13.70 10.07 -24.29
C SER A 206 -14.77 9.74 -25.33
N ILE A 207 -14.80 8.50 -25.85
CA ILE A 207 -15.86 8.05 -26.80
C ILE A 207 -17.24 8.06 -26.12
N GLY A 208 -17.29 7.90 -24.79
CA GLY A 208 -18.48 8.19 -23.99
C GLY A 208 -18.48 9.64 -23.51
N LYS A 209 -19.40 10.46 -24.04
CA LYS A 209 -19.64 11.84 -23.57
C LYS A 209 -19.79 11.81 -22.02
N ASN A 210 -18.85 12.43 -21.31
CA ASN A 210 -18.80 12.59 -19.84
C ASN A 210 -18.40 11.36 -18.98
N ILE A 211 -17.67 10.37 -19.50
CA ILE A 211 -17.19 9.24 -18.66
C ILE A 211 -15.68 9.36 -18.38
N GLN A 212 -15.31 9.77 -17.15
CA GLN A 212 -13.93 9.61 -16.67
C GLN A 212 -13.70 8.12 -16.35
N CYS A 213 -13.09 7.38 -17.28
CA CYS A 213 -12.79 5.96 -17.10
C CYS A 213 -12.03 5.63 -15.81
N THR A 214 -11.22 6.54 -15.29
CA THR A 214 -10.54 6.40 -13.99
C THR A 214 -11.56 6.24 -12.86
N SER A 215 -12.63 7.02 -12.86
CA SER A 215 -13.72 6.92 -11.88
C SER A 215 -14.52 5.62 -12.02
N VAL A 216 -14.68 5.09 -13.25
CA VAL A 216 -15.37 3.81 -13.49
C VAL A 216 -14.49 2.64 -13.06
N LEU A 217 -13.21 2.62 -13.43
CA LEU A 217 -12.26 1.55 -13.08
C LEU A 217 -11.92 1.53 -11.58
N GLN A 218 -12.01 2.67 -10.90
CA GLN A 218 -11.84 2.77 -9.44
C GLN A 218 -13.17 2.69 -8.67
N SER A 219 -14.30 2.54 -9.37
CA SER A 219 -15.61 2.42 -8.72
C SER A 219 -15.70 1.16 -7.87
N LYS A 220 -16.58 1.18 -6.86
CA LYS A 220 -16.86 0.01 -6.03
C LYS A 220 -17.32 -1.22 -6.85
N GLY A 221 -17.95 -1.01 -8.00
CA GLY A 221 -18.39 -2.08 -8.92
C GLY A 221 -17.28 -2.65 -9.80
N ALA A 222 -16.14 -1.95 -9.96
CA ALA A 222 -15.02 -2.41 -10.76
C ALA A 222 -14.12 -3.43 -10.04
N LYS A 223 -14.35 -3.67 -8.74
CA LYS A 223 -13.64 -4.66 -7.95
C LYS A 223 -14.60 -5.76 -7.49
N LEU A 224 -14.35 -6.99 -7.93
CA LEU A 224 -14.97 -8.19 -7.39
C LEU A 224 -14.51 -8.38 -5.94
N PHE A 225 -15.46 -8.44 -5.00
CA PHE A 225 -15.21 -8.54 -3.54
C PHE A 225 -14.27 -7.46 -2.96
N GLY A 226 -14.12 -6.32 -3.63
CA GLY A 226 -13.24 -5.23 -3.18
C GLY A 226 -11.72 -5.50 -3.28
N CYS A 227 -11.32 -6.67 -3.79
CA CYS A 227 -9.92 -7.13 -3.82
C CYS A 227 -9.38 -7.32 -5.25
N LEU A 228 -10.16 -7.96 -6.13
CA LEU A 228 -9.77 -8.28 -7.51
C LEU A 228 -10.46 -7.34 -8.50
N SER A 229 -9.70 -6.73 -9.41
CA SER A 229 -10.28 -5.94 -10.50
C SER A 229 -10.72 -6.81 -11.67
N TRP A 230 -11.73 -6.36 -12.42
CA TRP A 230 -12.15 -7.04 -13.67
C TRP A 230 -11.00 -7.16 -14.69
N SER A 231 -10.09 -6.17 -14.71
CA SER A 231 -8.89 -6.19 -15.55
C SER A 231 -7.95 -7.35 -15.21
N GLU A 232 -7.79 -7.67 -13.92
CA GLU A 232 -6.98 -8.80 -13.47
C GLU A 232 -7.62 -10.15 -13.84
N ILE A 233 -8.95 -10.29 -13.66
CA ILE A 233 -9.69 -11.50 -14.04
C ILE A 233 -9.57 -11.73 -15.55
N GLY A 234 -9.77 -10.68 -16.36
CA GLY A 234 -9.59 -10.72 -17.81
C GLY A 234 -8.18 -11.15 -18.17
N CYS A 235 -7.16 -10.55 -17.56
CA CYS A 235 -5.76 -10.91 -17.81
C CYS A 235 -5.49 -12.40 -17.54
N LEU A 236 -5.98 -12.95 -16.42
CA LEU A 236 -5.82 -14.37 -16.06
C LEU A 236 -6.55 -15.29 -17.03
N TYR A 237 -7.76 -14.91 -17.47
CA TYR A 237 -8.54 -15.68 -18.43
C TYR A 237 -7.87 -15.75 -19.81
N PHE A 238 -7.39 -14.60 -20.32
CA PHE A 238 -6.76 -14.55 -21.63
C PHE A 238 -5.35 -15.16 -21.60
N SER A 239 -4.56 -14.95 -20.55
CA SER A 239 -3.23 -15.58 -20.41
C SER A 239 -3.32 -17.09 -20.21
N GLY A 240 -4.22 -17.56 -19.33
CA GLY A 240 -4.48 -18.98 -19.13
C GLY A 240 -4.97 -19.65 -20.41
N GLY A 241 -5.89 -19.00 -21.14
CA GLY A 241 -6.39 -19.49 -22.43
C GLY A 241 -5.33 -19.53 -23.52
N PHE A 242 -4.47 -18.52 -23.59
CA PHE A 242 -3.36 -18.50 -24.52
C PHE A 242 -2.39 -19.65 -24.24
N LEU A 243 -2.04 -19.85 -22.97
CA LEU A 243 -1.13 -20.91 -22.54
C LEU A 243 -1.72 -22.32 -22.73
N ALA A 244 -2.99 -22.51 -22.41
CA ALA A 244 -3.68 -23.79 -22.60
C ALA A 244 -3.73 -24.20 -24.09
N VAL A 245 -4.01 -23.25 -24.98
CA VAL A 245 -4.02 -23.50 -26.43
C VAL A 245 -2.61 -23.80 -26.96
N LEU A 246 -1.57 -23.14 -26.44
CA LEU A 246 -0.18 -23.47 -26.78
C LEU A 246 0.21 -24.89 -26.35
N PHE A 247 -0.14 -25.30 -25.13
CA PHE A 247 0.19 -26.64 -24.65
C PHE A 247 -0.52 -27.74 -25.45
N VAL A 248 -1.80 -27.56 -25.79
CA VAL A 248 -2.51 -28.56 -26.60
C VAL A 248 -2.08 -28.52 -28.07
N GLY A 249 -1.86 -27.33 -28.63
CA GLY A 249 -1.39 -27.17 -30.01
C GLY A 249 -0.05 -27.88 -30.27
N ASN A 250 0.82 -27.96 -29.26
CA ASN A 250 2.11 -28.65 -29.36
C ASN A 250 2.00 -30.19 -29.23
N HIS A 251 0.86 -30.71 -28.75
CA HIS A 251 0.56 -32.14 -28.69
C HIS A 251 -0.27 -32.64 -29.89
N ALA A 252 -0.87 -31.72 -30.66
CA ALA A 252 -1.69 -32.01 -31.83
C ALA A 252 -0.93 -31.82 -33.17
N ALA A 253 0.35 -31.46 -33.13
CA ALA A 253 1.27 -31.37 -34.26
C ALA A 253 2.23 -32.56 -34.25
#